data_AF-A0A6M1T042-F1
#
_entry.id   AF-A0A6M1T042-F1
#
_cell.length_a   1.000
_cell.length_b   1.000
_cell.length_c   1.000
_cell.angle_alpha   90.00
_cell.angle_beta   90.00
_cell.angle_gamma   90.00
#
_symmetry.space_group_name_H-M   'P 1'
#
loop_
_entity.id
_entity.type
_entity.pdbx_description
1 polymer ?
#
loop_
_entity_poly.entity_id
_entity_poly.type
_entity_poly.pdbx_seq_one_letter_code
_entity_poly.pdbx_strand_id
1 'polypeptide(L)'
;MSEISNVYIALEWITSILNRLDIPYQVVGGLAAKCYGSTRPLHDIDIYVPTEGMDKLERELEDYLTFGPAHHQDKYWDLVFMKLSFNDQLIEIGDAGNTKYFDSLSQSWIKEVIHFEQSQIIEYEGIRLPVMPKQKLIAYKQRLNRKVDLIDIQEIQP
;
A
#
# COMPACT_ATOMS: atom_id res chain seq x y z
N MET A 1 -20.70 -15.04 -15.44
CA MET A 1 -20.34 -13.83 -14.69
C MET A 1 -19.17 -14.23 -13.81
N SER A 2 -17.99 -13.65 -14.01
CA SER A 2 -16.88 -13.85 -13.07
C SER A 2 -17.30 -13.25 -11.73
N GLU A 3 -17.13 -14.01 -10.66
CA GLU A 3 -17.31 -13.51 -9.29
C GLU A 3 -16.37 -12.32 -9.08
N ILE A 4 -16.92 -11.17 -8.68
CA ILE A 4 -16.12 -9.99 -8.38
C ILE A 4 -15.36 -10.28 -7.09
N SER A 5 -14.04 -10.10 -7.11
CA SER A 5 -13.21 -10.42 -5.94
C SER A 5 -13.45 -9.42 -4.79
N ASN A 6 -13.37 -9.88 -3.54
CA ASN A 6 -13.44 -8.98 -2.38
C ASN A 6 -12.33 -7.91 -2.41
N VAL A 7 -11.17 -8.25 -3.00
CA VAL A 7 -10.08 -7.30 -3.27
C VAL A 7 -10.59 -6.13 -4.11
N TYR A 8 -11.28 -6.41 -5.22
CA TYR A 8 -11.80 -5.38 -6.10
C TYR A 8 -12.80 -4.47 -5.36
N ILE A 9 -13.78 -5.07 -4.67
CA ILE A 9 -14.83 -4.32 -3.98
C ILE A 9 -14.23 -3.42 -2.90
N ALA A 10 -13.26 -3.94 -2.13
CA ALA A 10 -12.57 -3.19 -1.10
C ALA A 10 -11.69 -2.06 -1.68
N LEU A 11 -11.03 -2.32 -2.82
CA LEU A 11 -10.20 -1.33 -3.52
C LEU A 11 -11.05 -0.19 -4.11
N GLU A 12 -12.15 -0.52 -4.77
CA GLU A 12 -13.10 0.48 -5.27
C GLU A 12 -13.65 1.33 -4.13
N TRP A 13 -14.07 0.68 -3.03
CA TRP A 13 -14.57 1.35 -1.84
C TRP A 13 -13.55 2.34 -1.26
N ILE A 14 -12.33 1.88 -0.92
CA ILE A 14 -11.36 2.76 -0.26
C ILE A 14 -10.87 3.89 -1.18
N THR A 15 -10.65 3.61 -2.47
CA THR A 15 -10.24 4.66 -3.41
C THR A 15 -11.33 5.69 -3.65
N SER A 16 -12.61 5.30 -3.63
CA SER A 16 -13.72 6.26 -3.72
C SER A 16 -13.75 7.24 -2.54
N ILE A 17 -13.42 6.77 -1.33
CA ILE A 17 -13.34 7.60 -0.13
C ILE A 17 -12.15 8.55 -0.21
N LEU A 18 -10.96 8.04 -0.56
CA LEU A 18 -9.75 8.85 -0.72
C LEU A 18 -9.96 9.97 -1.75
N ASN A 19 -10.56 9.64 -2.90
CA ASN A 19 -10.88 10.61 -3.95
C ASN A 19 -11.92 11.65 -3.49
N ARG A 20 -12.98 11.23 -2.79
CA ARG A 20 -14.02 12.13 -2.28
C ARG A 20 -13.47 13.11 -1.24
N LEU A 21 -12.53 12.67 -0.42
CA LEU A 21 -11.90 13.48 0.62
C LEU A 21 -10.71 14.32 0.09
N ASP A 22 -10.41 14.22 -1.21
CA ASP A 22 -9.26 14.86 -1.86
C ASP A 22 -7.93 14.54 -1.15
N ILE A 23 -7.77 13.27 -0.74
CA ILE A 23 -6.56 12.79 -0.08
C ILE A 23 -5.68 12.16 -1.15
N PRO A 24 -4.49 12.70 -1.44
CA PRO A 24 -3.54 12.04 -2.32
C PRO A 24 -3.07 10.75 -1.67
N TYR A 25 -2.89 9.71 -2.47
CA TYR A 25 -2.48 8.41 -1.98
C TYR A 25 -1.58 7.71 -2.99
N GLN A 26 -0.83 6.70 -2.51
CA GLN A 26 -0.01 5.85 -3.37
C GLN A 26 -0.22 4.40 -2.98
N VAL A 27 -0.64 3.59 -3.94
CA VAL A 27 -0.73 2.12 -3.81
C VAL A 27 0.68 1.54 -3.83
N VAL A 28 0.99 0.70 -2.84
CA VAL A 28 2.31 0.09 -2.65
C VAL A 28 2.20 -1.43 -2.48
N GLY A 29 3.28 -2.08 -2.01
CA GLY A 29 3.22 -3.45 -1.53
C GLY A 29 2.86 -4.49 -2.61
N GLY A 30 2.00 -5.43 -2.25
CA GLY A 30 1.61 -6.52 -3.14
C GLY A 30 0.68 -6.10 -4.28
N LEU A 31 -0.23 -5.15 -4.02
CA LEU A 31 -1.15 -4.66 -5.04
C LEU A 31 -0.41 -3.86 -6.11
N ALA A 32 0.59 -3.05 -5.72
CA ALA A 32 1.46 -2.37 -6.69
C ALA A 32 2.19 -3.39 -7.59
N ALA A 33 2.68 -4.50 -7.03
CA ALA A 33 3.30 -5.56 -7.84
C ALA A 33 2.31 -6.20 -8.81
N LYS A 34 1.06 -6.43 -8.39
CA LYS A 34 -0.01 -6.93 -9.29
C LYS A 34 -0.31 -5.98 -10.44
N CYS A 35 -0.34 -4.68 -10.18
CA CYS A 35 -0.51 -3.65 -11.22
C CYS A 35 0.59 -3.74 -12.29
N TYR A 36 1.75 -4.31 -11.97
CA TYR A 36 2.86 -4.54 -12.90
C TYR A 36 2.99 -5.99 -13.40
N GLY A 37 2.00 -6.86 -13.12
CA GLY A 37 1.92 -8.21 -13.67
C GLY A 37 2.29 -9.35 -12.71
N SER A 38 2.54 -9.07 -11.42
CA SER A 38 2.74 -10.14 -10.43
C SER A 38 1.49 -11.02 -10.28
N THR A 39 1.68 -12.34 -10.12
CA THR A 39 0.62 -13.34 -10.15
C THR A 39 0.30 -13.96 -8.79
N ARG A 40 1.16 -13.78 -7.77
CA ARG A 40 0.92 -14.37 -6.45
C ARG A 40 -0.39 -13.86 -5.83
N PRO A 41 -1.05 -14.61 -4.93
CA PRO A 41 -2.23 -14.12 -4.23
C PRO A 41 -2.00 -12.79 -3.49
N LEU A 42 -3.02 -11.93 -3.44
CA LEU A 42 -3.01 -10.72 -2.62
C LEU A 42 -3.50 -11.08 -1.22
N HIS A 43 -2.88 -10.49 -0.20
CA HIS A 43 -3.33 -10.65 1.19
C HIS A 43 -4.06 -9.39 1.67
N ASP A 44 -3.50 -8.23 1.33
CA ASP A 44 -3.87 -6.91 1.81
C ASP A 44 -3.77 -5.87 0.68
N ILE A 45 -4.45 -4.74 0.89
CA ILE A 45 -4.32 -3.52 0.09
C ILE A 45 -3.48 -2.54 0.89
N ASP A 46 -2.25 -2.28 0.43
CA ASP A 46 -1.33 -1.34 1.08
C ASP A 46 -1.37 0.03 0.40
N ILE A 47 -1.63 1.08 1.18
CA ILE A 47 -1.68 2.47 0.71
C ILE A 47 -0.91 3.38 1.66
N TYR A 48 -0.13 4.32 1.11
CA TYR A 48 0.35 5.47 1.88
C TYR A 48 -0.51 6.70 1.63
N VAL A 49 -0.68 7.51 2.67
CA VAL A 49 -1.33 8.85 2.64
C VAL A 49 -0.47 9.87 3.40
N PRO A 50 -0.63 11.18 3.16
CA PRO A 50 -0.05 12.21 4.02
C PRO A 50 -0.57 12.10 5.45
N THR A 51 0.22 12.55 6.43
CA THR A 51 -0.17 12.58 7.85
C THR A 51 -1.52 13.29 8.06
N GLU A 52 -1.74 14.43 7.40
CA GLU A 52 -3.01 15.18 7.45
C GLU A 52 -4.21 14.40 6.90
N GLY A 53 -3.97 13.45 5.99
CA GLY A 53 -4.99 12.54 5.47
C GLY A 53 -5.38 11.46 6.46
N MET A 54 -4.45 11.01 7.31
CA MET A 54 -4.70 9.97 8.31
C MET A 54 -5.79 10.40 9.31
N ASP A 55 -5.69 11.61 9.86
CA ASP A 55 -6.65 12.16 10.84
C ASP A 55 -8.06 12.35 10.27
N LYS A 56 -8.18 12.51 8.94
CA LYS A 56 -9.49 12.57 8.26
C LYS A 56 -10.06 11.17 8.09
N LEU A 57 -9.23 10.21 7.70
CA LEU A 57 -9.65 8.84 7.45
C LEU A 57 -10.01 8.10 8.73
N GLU A 58 -9.31 8.33 9.84
CA GLU A 58 -9.64 7.73 11.15
C GLU A 58 -11.10 7.98 11.52
N ARG A 59 -11.55 9.23 11.40
CA ARG A 59 -12.94 9.63 11.70
C ARG A 59 -13.94 9.08 10.71
N GLU A 60 -13.58 9.01 9.43
CA GLU A 60 -14.49 8.52 8.38
C GLU A 60 -14.64 6.99 8.42
N LEU A 61 -13.64 6.27 8.92
CA LEU A 61 -13.51 4.81 8.80
C LEU A 61 -13.57 4.09 10.14
N GLU A 62 -14.03 4.76 11.21
CA GLU A 62 -14.06 4.25 12.57
C GLU A 62 -14.72 2.86 12.66
N ASP A 63 -15.85 2.67 11.98
CA ASP A 63 -16.62 1.42 11.97
C ASP A 63 -15.89 0.22 11.34
N TYR A 64 -14.82 0.48 10.58
CA TYR A 64 -14.04 -0.54 9.87
C TYR A 64 -12.65 -0.79 10.49
N LEU A 65 -12.26 0.02 11.48
CA LEU A 65 -10.95 -0.07 12.13
C LEU A 65 -10.81 -1.38 12.91
N THR A 66 -9.71 -2.08 12.62
CA THR A 66 -9.27 -3.26 13.37
C THR A 66 -7.98 -2.99 14.14
N PHE A 67 -7.25 -1.93 13.78
CA PHE A 67 -6.06 -1.44 14.46
C PHE A 67 -5.76 0.02 14.07
N GLY A 68 -5.23 0.79 15.01
CA GLY A 68 -4.69 2.13 14.75
C GLY A 68 -5.74 3.20 14.42
N PRO A 69 -5.31 4.40 13.96
CA PRO A 69 -3.92 4.78 13.67
C PRO A 69 -3.00 4.71 14.89
N ALA A 70 -1.91 3.96 14.79
CA ALA A 70 -0.95 3.82 15.87
C ALA A 70 0.45 3.53 15.36
N HIS A 71 1.45 3.90 16.17
CA HIS A 71 2.84 3.53 15.91
C HIS A 71 3.03 2.03 16.05
N HIS A 72 3.79 1.46 15.12
CA HIS A 72 4.17 0.06 15.10
C HIS A 72 5.57 -0.09 14.55
N GLN A 73 6.35 -0.93 15.22
CA GLN A 73 7.67 -1.31 14.77
C GLN A 73 7.82 -2.83 14.82
N ASP A 74 8.15 -3.43 13.69
CA ASP A 74 8.54 -4.83 13.58
C ASP A 74 9.96 -4.96 13.01
N LYS A 75 10.31 -6.13 12.48
CA LYS A 75 11.64 -6.39 11.91
C LYS A 75 11.87 -5.77 10.52
N TYR A 76 10.83 -5.22 9.90
CA TYR A 76 10.85 -4.71 8.53
C TYR A 76 10.40 -3.25 8.45
N TRP A 77 9.50 -2.79 9.32
CA TRP A 77 8.95 -1.44 9.30
C TRP A 77 8.93 -0.78 10.69
N ASP A 78 9.06 0.56 10.67
CA ASP A 78 8.88 1.49 11.79
C ASP A 78 7.97 2.60 11.24
N LEU A 79 6.67 2.51 11.52
CA LEU A 79 5.65 3.35 10.88
C LEU A 79 4.46 3.64 11.80
N VAL A 80 3.67 4.65 11.44
CA VAL A 80 2.30 4.83 11.94
C VAL A 80 1.36 4.34 10.86
N PHE A 81 0.40 3.51 11.22
CA PHE A 81 -0.60 3.00 10.27
C PHE A 81 -1.89 2.60 10.98
N MET A 82 -2.94 2.41 10.18
CA MET A 82 -4.18 1.80 10.60
C MET A 82 -4.53 0.61 9.70
N LYS A 83 -5.27 -0.35 10.26
CA LYS A 83 -5.80 -1.50 9.53
C LYS A 83 -7.32 -1.45 9.51
N LEU A 84 -7.89 -1.72 8.35
CA LEU A 84 -9.32 -1.81 8.14
C LEU A 84 -9.68 -3.23 7.70
N SER A 85 -10.89 -3.66 8.06
CA SER A 85 -11.50 -4.85 7.48
C SER A 85 -12.78 -4.46 6.75
N PHE A 86 -12.85 -4.75 5.45
CA PHE A 86 -14.02 -4.49 4.63
C PHE A 86 -14.31 -5.71 3.75
N ASN A 87 -15.48 -6.34 3.93
CA ASN A 87 -15.85 -7.57 3.22
C ASN A 87 -14.74 -8.66 3.28
N ASP A 88 -14.20 -8.91 4.47
CA ASP A 88 -13.09 -9.84 4.73
C ASP A 88 -11.76 -9.51 4.01
N GLN A 89 -11.67 -8.35 3.36
CA GLN A 89 -10.43 -7.84 2.78
C GLN A 89 -9.75 -6.87 3.76
N LEU A 90 -8.48 -7.16 4.06
CA LEU A 90 -7.63 -6.28 4.85
C LEU A 90 -7.11 -5.12 3.99
N ILE A 91 -7.16 -3.92 4.55
CA ILE A 91 -6.57 -2.71 3.98
C ILE A 91 -5.66 -2.10 5.04
N GLU A 92 -4.42 -1.78 4.66
CA GLU A 92 -3.46 -1.10 5.51
C GLU A 92 -3.18 0.29 4.95
N ILE A 93 -3.40 1.31 5.77
CA ILE A 93 -3.15 2.71 5.41
C ILE A 93 -2.03 3.23 6.30
N GLY A 94 -0.86 3.47 5.69
CA GLY A 94 0.33 3.98 6.35
C GLY A 94 0.47 5.49 6.23
N ASP A 95 1.02 6.11 7.27
CA ASP A 95 1.40 7.52 7.28
C ASP A 95 2.76 7.72 6.59
N ALA A 96 2.78 8.51 5.51
CA ALA A 96 4.00 8.82 4.77
C ALA A 96 4.98 9.76 5.53
N GLY A 97 4.57 10.42 6.61
CA GLY A 97 5.34 11.49 7.25
C GLY A 97 6.66 11.03 7.86
N ASN A 98 6.66 9.85 8.51
CA ASN A 98 7.84 9.33 9.22
C ASN A 98 8.05 7.82 9.08
N THR A 99 7.44 7.19 8.08
CA THR A 99 7.63 5.77 7.83
C THR A 99 9.08 5.44 7.47
N LYS A 100 9.58 4.36 8.07
CA LYS A 100 10.86 3.76 7.73
C LYS A 100 10.69 2.28 7.45
N TYR A 101 11.61 1.75 6.66
CA TYR A 101 11.80 0.32 6.49
C TYR A 101 13.24 -0.07 6.82
N PHE A 102 13.42 -1.32 7.23
CA PHE A 102 14.74 -1.87 7.47
C PHE A 102 15.34 -2.33 6.13
N ASP A 103 16.42 -1.67 5.70
CA ASP A 103 17.18 -2.07 4.54
C ASP A 103 18.14 -3.21 4.92
N SER A 104 17.85 -4.41 4.40
CA SER A 104 18.65 -5.61 4.67
C SER A 104 20.06 -5.55 4.08
N LEU A 105 20.31 -4.70 3.07
CA LEU A 105 21.62 -4.57 2.43
C LEU A 105 22.56 -3.71 3.27
N SER A 106 22.06 -2.58 3.78
CA SER A 106 22.83 -1.66 4.64
C SER A 106 22.70 -1.96 6.13
N GLN A 107 21.80 -2.87 6.51
CA GLN A 107 21.44 -3.18 7.90
C GLN A 107 21.03 -1.95 8.71
N SER A 108 20.26 -1.05 8.10
CA SER A 108 19.86 0.22 8.71
C SER A 108 18.40 0.58 8.41
N TRP A 109 17.82 1.40 9.28
CA TRP A 109 16.49 1.96 9.07
C TRP A 109 16.57 3.13 8.09
N ILE A 110 15.89 2.98 6.95
CA ILE A 110 15.83 4.00 5.90
C ILE A 110 14.45 4.64 5.93
N LYS A 111 14.42 5.99 5.98
CA LYS A 111 13.17 6.73 5.83
C LYS A 111 12.65 6.55 4.41
N GLU A 112 11.40 6.10 4.30
CA GLU A 112 10.70 6.05 3.03
C GLU A 112 10.17 7.46 2.72
N VAL A 113 10.46 7.95 1.51
CA VAL A 113 9.99 9.27 1.05
C VAL A 113 8.98 9.06 -0.07
N ILE A 114 7.72 9.31 0.24
CA ILE A 114 6.61 9.15 -0.71
C ILE A 114 6.37 10.46 -1.46
N HIS A 115 6.51 10.39 -2.78
CA HIS A 115 6.18 11.46 -3.71
C HIS A 115 4.89 11.08 -4.44
N PHE A 116 3.75 11.55 -3.94
CA PHE A 116 2.42 11.18 -4.47
C PHE A 116 2.25 11.63 -5.92
N GLU A 117 2.80 12.78 -6.29
CA GLU A 117 2.81 13.36 -7.63
C GLU A 117 3.63 12.56 -8.64
N GLN A 118 4.55 11.72 -8.17
CA GLN A 118 5.38 10.85 -9.02
C GLN A 118 4.75 9.47 -9.24
N SER A 119 3.55 9.22 -8.71
CA SER A 119 2.86 7.94 -8.89
C SER A 119 2.57 7.68 -10.36
N GLN A 120 2.66 6.41 -10.76
CA GLN A 120 2.23 5.98 -12.09
C GLN A 120 0.74 5.65 -12.06
N ILE A 121 -0.04 6.27 -12.94
CA ILE A 121 -1.46 5.95 -13.06
C ILE A 121 -1.60 4.65 -13.87
N ILE A 122 -2.11 3.60 -13.23
CA ILE A 122 -2.33 2.29 -13.84
C ILE A 122 -3.80 1.93 -13.73
N GLU A 123 -4.36 1.35 -14.79
CA GLU A 123 -5.71 0.78 -14.76
C GLU A 123 -5.61 -0.68 -14.29
N TYR A 124 -6.25 -0.98 -13.16
CA TYR A 124 -6.33 -2.32 -12.58
C TYR A 124 -7.81 -2.66 -12.37
N GLU A 125 -8.29 -3.68 -13.10
CA GLU A 125 -9.70 -4.11 -13.09
C GLU A 125 -10.71 -2.97 -13.36
N GLY A 126 -10.31 -1.95 -14.13
CA GLY A 126 -11.15 -0.77 -14.44
C GLY A 126 -11.04 0.37 -13.44
N ILE A 127 -10.24 0.24 -12.38
CA ILE A 127 -9.94 1.31 -11.42
C ILE A 127 -8.61 1.96 -11.81
N ARG A 128 -8.57 3.30 -11.91
CA ARG A 128 -7.34 4.06 -12.14
C ARG A 128 -6.65 4.34 -10.80
N LEU A 129 -5.48 3.74 -10.59
CA LEU A 129 -4.75 3.80 -9.34
C LEU A 129 -3.45 4.61 -9.47
N PRO A 130 -3.13 5.50 -8.52
CA PRO A 130 -1.79 6.05 -8.35
C PRO A 130 -0.87 5.00 -7.70
N VAL A 131 -0.03 4.35 -8.49
CA VAL A 131 0.83 3.25 -8.05
C VAL A 131 2.27 3.72 -7.86
N MET A 132 2.96 3.21 -6.84
CA MET A 132 4.41 3.42 -6.67
C MET A 132 5.16 3.09 -7.95
N PRO A 133 6.03 3.99 -8.47
CA PRO A 133 6.75 3.74 -9.72
C PRO A 133 7.47 2.40 -9.74
N LYS A 134 7.32 1.64 -10.82
CA LYS A 134 7.84 0.26 -10.99
C LYS A 134 9.29 0.10 -10.50
N GLN A 135 10.18 0.98 -10.94
CA GLN A 135 11.60 0.92 -10.58
C GLN A 135 11.83 1.21 -9.08
N LYS A 136 11.04 2.12 -8.49
CA LYS A 136 11.07 2.40 -7.06
C LYS A 136 10.58 1.20 -6.26
N LEU A 137 9.49 0.56 -6.71
CA LEU A 137 8.95 -0.66 -6.10
C LEU A 137 9.97 -1.81 -6.12
N ILE A 138 10.62 -2.06 -7.26
CA ILE A 138 11.69 -3.06 -7.39
C ILE A 138 12.83 -2.75 -6.42
N ALA A 139 13.33 -1.51 -6.40
CA ALA A 139 14.45 -1.12 -5.52
C ALA A 139 14.09 -1.22 -4.03
N TYR A 140 12.86 -0.86 -3.65
CA TYR A 140 12.34 -1.00 -2.29
C TYR A 140 12.27 -2.47 -1.88
N LYS A 141 11.70 -3.32 -2.74
CA LYS A 141 11.59 -4.77 -2.53
C LYS A 141 12.95 -5.47 -2.44
N GLN A 142 13.92 -5.04 -3.24
CA GLN A 142 15.29 -5.55 -3.18
C GLN A 142 15.95 -5.28 -1.83
N ARG A 143 15.70 -4.10 -1.24
CA ARG A 143 16.22 -3.73 0.09
C ARG A 143 15.50 -4.47 1.22
N LEU A 144 14.18 -4.63 1.15
CA LEU A 144 13.43 -5.43 2.13
C LEU A 144 13.84 -6.90 2.11
N ASN A 145 14.06 -7.45 0.91
CA ASN A 145 14.58 -8.80 0.67
C ASN A 145 13.78 -9.92 1.36
N ARG A 146 12.45 -9.79 1.45
CA ARG A 146 11.59 -10.88 1.91
C ARG A 146 11.37 -11.89 0.79
N LYS A 147 11.02 -13.12 1.14
CA LYS A 147 10.68 -14.17 0.16
C LYS A 147 9.62 -13.71 -0.86
N VAL A 148 8.57 -13.02 -0.41
CA VAL A 148 7.50 -12.49 -1.28
C VAL A 148 7.99 -11.34 -2.16
N ASP A 149 8.95 -10.53 -1.69
CA ASP A 149 9.50 -9.43 -2.45
C ASP A 149 10.35 -9.95 -3.63
N LEU A 150 11.13 -11.02 -3.41
CA LEU A 150 11.91 -11.67 -4.46
C LEU A 150 11.03 -12.28 -5.57
N ILE A 151 9.88 -12.85 -5.19
CA ILE A 151 8.89 -13.36 -6.15
C ILE A 151 8.33 -12.21 -6.98
N ASP A 152 7.87 -11.13 -6.32
CA ASP A 152 7.33 -9.96 -7.00
C ASP A 152 8.35 -9.38 -7.98
N ILE A 153 9.61 -9.22 -7.57
CA ILE A 153 10.70 -8.72 -8.43
C ILE A 153 10.87 -9.61 -9.67
N GLN A 154 10.94 -10.93 -9.48
CA GLN A 154 11.13 -11.86 -10.61
C GLN A 154 10.01 -11.75 -11.64
N GLU A 155 8.77 -11.53 -11.20
CA GLU A 155 7.60 -11.44 -12.08
C GLU A 155 7.48 -10.09 -12.78
N ILE A 156 7.86 -8.99 -12.10
CA ILE A 156 7.65 -7.64 -12.64
C ILE A 156 8.89 -7.05 -13.29
N GLN A 157 10.10 -7.56 -13.06
CA GLN A 157 11.32 -7.03 -13.68
C GLN A 157 11.49 -7.22 -15.21
N PRO A 158 10.85 -8.19 -15.93
CA PRO A 158 11.11 -8.39 -17.35
C PRO A 158 10.71 -7.20 -18.25
#